data_AF-A0A1F5C7C5-F1
#
_entry.id   AF-A0A1F5C7C5-F1
#
_cell.length_a   1.000
_cell.length_b   1.000
_cell.length_c   1.000
_cell.angle_alpha   90.00
_cell.angle_beta   90.00
_cell.angle_gamma   90.00
#
_symmetry.space_group_name_H-M   'P 1'
#
loop_
_entity.id
_entity.type
_entity.pdbx_description
1 polymer ?
#
loop_
_entity_poly.entity_id
_entity_poly.type
_entity_poly.pdbx_seq_one_letter_code
_entity_poly.pdbx_strand_id
1 'polypeptide(L)'
;MAENIEENEYIPVASLEDFTGKIKVEVQNEELLIINVRGEIYAISDRCGHMGVSLFYGELDGYNIECPLHGTQFNVQTGEVANLESRKPKLKFLKDDLDALLKGLGLPLVKIKPLKIYKVKVENGVIKVKMPKV
;
A
#
# COMPACT_ATOMS: atom_id res chain seq x y z
N MET A 1 -11.70 23.51 -13.83
CA MET A 1 -13.05 22.91 -13.99
C MET A 1 -12.93 21.54 -13.35
N ALA A 2 -13.49 21.35 -12.16
CA ALA A 2 -13.42 20.06 -11.48
C ALA A 2 -14.51 19.18 -12.09
N GLU A 3 -14.11 18.08 -12.72
CA GLU A 3 -15.05 17.09 -13.25
C GLU A 3 -15.76 16.43 -12.06
N ASN A 4 -17.08 16.60 -12.00
CA ASN A 4 -17.95 15.94 -11.03
C ASN A 4 -18.05 14.47 -11.42
N ILE A 5 -17.17 13.66 -10.83
CA ILE A 5 -17.13 12.21 -10.98
C ILE A 5 -18.10 11.60 -9.95
N GLU A 6 -19.10 10.85 -10.40
CA GLU A 6 -20.16 10.30 -9.54
C GLU A 6 -19.66 9.16 -8.62
N GLU A 7 -20.36 8.95 -7.50
CA GLU A 7 -20.13 7.99 -6.39
C GLU A 7 -19.80 6.52 -6.75
N ASN A 8 -20.00 6.14 -8.00
CA ASN A 8 -19.78 4.78 -8.52
C ASN A 8 -18.74 4.70 -9.64
N GLU A 9 -18.02 5.79 -9.88
CA GLU A 9 -17.14 5.88 -11.03
C GLU A 9 -15.83 5.14 -10.78
N TYR A 10 -15.52 4.26 -11.73
CA TYR A 10 -14.25 3.57 -11.81
C TYR A 10 -13.32 4.42 -12.67
N ILE A 11 -12.29 4.97 -12.05
CA ILE A 11 -11.34 5.84 -12.72
C ILE A 11 -10.24 4.97 -13.35
N PRO A 12 -9.92 5.15 -14.64
CA PRO A 12 -8.77 4.49 -15.27
C PRO A 12 -7.46 4.92 -14.60
N VAL A 13 -6.60 3.96 -14.24
CA VAL A 13 -5.35 4.25 -13.51
C VAL A 13 -4.08 3.71 -14.19
N ALA A 14 -4.19 2.65 -14.98
CA ALA A 14 -3.04 2.03 -15.67
C ALA A 14 -3.51 1.09 -16.79
N SER A 15 -2.63 0.77 -17.73
CA SER A 15 -2.81 -0.37 -18.65
C SER A 15 -2.26 -1.65 -18.01
N LEU A 16 -2.86 -2.80 -18.35
CA LEU A 16 -2.28 -4.11 -18.03
C LEU A 16 -0.92 -4.33 -18.71
N GLU A 17 -0.66 -3.65 -19.82
CA GLU A 17 0.61 -3.75 -20.55
C GLU A 17 1.75 -3.04 -19.82
N ASP A 18 1.43 -2.06 -18.97
CA ASP A 18 2.41 -1.29 -18.18
C ASP A 18 2.93 -2.07 -16.96
N PHE A 19 2.41 -3.28 -16.73
CA PHE A 19 2.56 -3.99 -15.47
C PHE A 19 3.81 -4.89 -15.42
N THR A 20 4.82 -4.47 -14.64
CA THR A 20 5.98 -5.29 -14.24
C THR A 20 5.85 -5.82 -12.81
N GLY A 21 4.63 -6.17 -12.41
CA GLY A 21 4.30 -6.72 -11.09
C GLY A 21 3.64 -5.72 -10.14
N LYS A 22 4.17 -4.49 -10.03
CA LYS A 22 3.51 -3.40 -9.26
C LYS A 22 3.82 -2.02 -9.84
N ILE A 23 2.87 -1.10 -9.70
CA ILE A 23 3.02 0.30 -10.11
C ILE A 23 2.35 1.23 -9.11
N LYS A 24 2.98 2.38 -8.85
CA LYS A 24 2.40 3.45 -8.05
C LYS A 24 1.66 4.42 -8.95
N VAL A 25 0.46 4.84 -8.54
CA VAL A 25 -0.35 5.84 -9.23
C VAL A 25 -0.91 6.85 -8.23
N GLU A 26 -1.20 8.06 -8.70
CA GLU A 26 -1.85 9.11 -7.90
C GLU A 26 -3.18 9.48 -8.54
N VAL A 27 -4.26 9.41 -7.77
CA VAL A 27 -5.63 9.67 -8.25
C VAL A 27 -6.39 10.41 -7.16
N GLN A 28 -6.98 11.57 -7.49
CA GLN A 28 -7.76 12.38 -6.54
C GLN A 28 -7.01 12.65 -5.21
N ASN A 29 -5.72 12.99 -5.29
CA ASN A 29 -4.80 13.21 -4.15
C ASN A 29 -4.56 11.98 -3.26
N GLU A 30 -4.91 10.79 -3.73
CA GLU A 30 -4.61 9.53 -3.05
C GLU A 30 -3.49 8.80 -3.79
N GLU A 31 -2.51 8.30 -3.04
CA GLU A 31 -1.41 7.49 -3.57
C GLU A 31 -1.78 6.01 -3.46
N LEU A 32 -1.91 5.34 -4.59
CA LEU A 32 -2.30 3.93 -4.69
C LEU A 32 -1.13 3.10 -5.19
N LEU A 33 -1.04 1.88 -4.70
CA LEU A 33 -0.17 0.84 -5.22
C LEU A 33 -1.06 -0.22 -5.89
N ILE A 34 -0.92 -0.35 -7.20
CA ILE A 34 -1.57 -1.39 -7.99
C ILE A 34 -0.60 -2.57 -8.07
N ILE A 35 -1.08 -3.78 -7.81
CA ILE A 35 -0.26 -4.99 -7.68
C ILE A 35 -0.91 -6.13 -8.47
N ASN A 36 -0.10 -6.87 -9.22
CA ASN A 36 -0.50 -8.08 -9.90
C ASN A 36 0.05 -9.28 -9.12
N VAL A 37 -0.84 -10.06 -8.52
CA VAL A 37 -0.50 -11.33 -7.89
C VAL A 37 -1.13 -12.45 -8.69
N ARG A 38 -0.29 -13.24 -9.38
CA ARG A 38 -0.71 -14.43 -10.14
C ARG A 38 -1.82 -14.16 -11.16
N GLY A 39 -1.80 -12.99 -11.80
CA GLY A 39 -2.77 -12.57 -12.81
C GLY A 39 -3.97 -11.81 -12.25
N GLU A 40 -4.11 -11.71 -10.92
CA GLU A 40 -5.17 -10.93 -10.27
C GLU A 40 -4.65 -9.56 -9.85
N ILE A 41 -5.43 -8.51 -10.14
CA ILE A 41 -5.07 -7.13 -9.84
C ILE A 41 -5.69 -6.67 -8.53
N TYR A 42 -4.84 -6.12 -7.66
CA TYR A 42 -5.18 -5.55 -6.37
C TYR A 42 -4.80 -4.07 -6.35
N ALA A 43 -5.57 -3.26 -5.62
CA ALA A 43 -5.27 -1.85 -5.39
C ALA A 43 -5.34 -1.56 -3.90
N ILE A 44 -4.24 -1.08 -3.35
CA ILE A 44 -4.08 -0.74 -1.93
C ILE A 44 -3.52 0.67 -1.81
N SER A 45 -3.57 1.27 -0.62
CA SER A 45 -2.84 2.52 -0.38
C SER A 45 -1.34 2.27 -0.51
N ASP A 46 -0.63 3.15 -1.22
CA ASP A 46 0.84 3.14 -1.25
C ASP A 46 1.44 3.55 0.10
N ARG A 47 0.66 4.16 0.99
CA ARG A 47 1.14 4.60 2.31
C ARG A 47 1.06 3.48 3.32
N CYS A 48 2.21 3.05 3.83
CA CYS A 48 2.29 2.09 4.93
C CYS A 48 1.48 2.58 6.13
N GLY A 49 0.61 1.71 6.67
CA GLY A 49 -0.25 2.00 7.82
C GLY A 49 0.47 2.25 9.15
N HIS A 50 1.81 2.27 9.16
CA HIS A 50 2.63 2.66 10.31
C HIS A 50 3.05 4.14 10.22
N MET A 51 4.06 4.45 9.40
CA MET A 51 4.63 5.81 9.27
C MET A 51 4.43 6.42 7.88
N GLY A 52 3.55 5.86 7.06
CA GLY A 52 3.24 6.40 5.74
C GLY A 52 4.40 6.31 4.74
N VAL A 53 5.37 5.42 4.94
CA VAL A 53 6.41 5.17 3.93
C VAL A 53 5.76 4.51 2.71
N SER A 54 6.21 4.89 1.51
CA SER A 54 5.74 4.33 0.25
C SER A 54 6.07 2.83 0.16
N LEU A 55 5.04 2.01 -0.02
CA LEU A 55 5.11 0.56 -0.17
C LEU A 55 5.53 0.15 -1.59
N PHE A 56 5.53 1.06 -2.55
CA PHE A 56 6.10 0.85 -3.88
C PHE A 56 7.57 0.41 -3.82
N TYR A 57 8.33 0.91 -2.84
CA TYR A 57 9.71 0.47 -2.61
C TYR A 57 9.82 -0.83 -1.81
N GLY A 58 8.69 -1.43 -1.42
CA GLY A 58 8.60 -2.67 -0.68
C GLY A 58 8.76 -3.93 -1.54
N GLU A 59 8.93 -5.05 -0.87
CA GLU A 59 9.07 -6.39 -1.46
C GLU A 59 7.73 -7.12 -1.37
N LEU A 60 7.30 -7.76 -2.46
CA LEU A 60 6.07 -8.55 -2.51
C LEU A 60 6.42 -10.03 -2.38
N ASP A 61 5.87 -10.71 -1.39
CA ASP A 61 5.98 -12.16 -1.20
C ASP A 61 4.58 -12.78 -1.15
N GLY A 62 4.22 -13.51 -2.22
CA GLY A 62 2.87 -14.03 -2.41
C GLY A 62 1.83 -12.91 -2.39
N TYR A 63 1.00 -12.87 -1.36
CA TYR A 63 -0.03 -11.83 -1.16
C TYR A 63 0.38 -10.78 -0.12
N ASN A 64 1.61 -10.81 0.38
CA ASN A 64 2.06 -9.91 1.43
C ASN A 64 3.05 -8.88 0.87
N ILE A 65 2.72 -7.60 0.98
CA ILE A 65 3.64 -6.50 0.68
C ILE A 65 4.37 -6.10 1.95
N GLU A 66 5.69 -6.09 1.90
CA GLU A 66 6.55 -5.75 3.03
C GLU A 66 7.01 -4.29 2.96
N CYS A 67 6.78 -3.55 4.05
CA CYS A 67 7.25 -2.18 4.19
C CYS A 67 8.78 -2.13 4.20
N PRO A 68 9.41 -1.34 3.33
CA PRO A 68 10.87 -1.33 3.17
C PRO A 68 11.61 -0.75 4.38
N LEU A 69 10.91 -0.04 5.27
CA LEU A 69 11.54 0.61 6.42
C LEU A 69 11.70 -0.36 7.60
N HIS A 70 10.58 -0.90 8.10
CA HIS A 70 10.55 -1.71 9.33
C HIS A 70 10.09 -3.15 9.10
N GLY A 71 9.85 -3.56 7.86
CA GLY A 71 9.49 -4.95 7.54
C GLY A 71 8.06 -5.35 7.93
N THR A 72 7.16 -4.40 8.25
CA THR A 72 5.75 -4.72 8.46
C THR A 72 5.14 -5.24 7.17
N GLN A 73 4.53 -6.41 7.22
CA GLN A 73 3.86 -7.02 6.08
C GLN A 73 2.35 -6.75 6.13
N PHE A 74 1.75 -6.54 4.97
CA PHE A 74 0.31 -6.34 4.81
C PHE A 74 -0.21 -7.26 3.72
N ASN A 75 -1.33 -7.93 3.98
CA ASN A 75 -1.99 -8.74 2.95
C ASN A 75 -2.66 -7.81 1.93
N VAL A 76 -2.35 -7.96 0.64
CA VAL A 76 -2.85 -7.07 -0.43
C VAL A 76 -4.34 -7.29 -0.76
N GLN A 77 -4.91 -8.42 -0.34
CA GLN A 77 -6.32 -8.77 -0.58
C GLN A 77 -7.23 -8.13 0.48
N THR A 78 -6.78 -8.11 1.73
CA THR A 78 -7.57 -7.64 2.88
C THR A 78 -7.12 -6.30 3.45
N GLY A 79 -5.87 -5.92 3.22
CA GLY A 79 -5.22 -4.75 3.82
C GLY A 79 -4.72 -4.99 5.24
N GLU A 80 -5.06 -6.13 5.83
CA GLU A 80 -4.72 -6.45 7.21
C GLU A 80 -3.22 -6.68 7.39
N VAL A 81 -2.73 -6.42 8.60
CA VAL A 81 -1.35 -6.68 8.97
C VAL A 81 -1.13 -8.18 8.97
N ALA A 82 -0.29 -8.66 8.05
CA ALA A 82 0.16 -10.03 8.04
C ALA A 82 1.45 -10.08 8.87
N ASN A 83 1.49 -10.84 9.96
CA ASN A 83 2.74 -11.19 10.66
C ASN A 83 3.47 -10.03 11.37
N LEU A 84 2.90 -9.51 12.48
CA LEU A 84 3.60 -8.56 13.35
C LEU A 84 4.89 -9.11 13.96
N GLU A 85 4.96 -10.42 14.21
CA GLU A 85 6.09 -11.05 14.92
C GLU A 85 7.38 -11.12 14.11
N SER A 86 7.29 -11.01 12.77
CA SER A 86 8.45 -11.05 11.88
C SER A 86 9.02 -9.67 11.53
N ARG A 87 8.49 -8.60 12.14
CA ARG A 87 8.94 -7.22 11.93
C ARG A 87 10.43 -7.10 12.28
N LYS A 88 11.27 -6.73 11.31
CA LYS A 88 12.69 -6.46 11.52
C LYS A 88 13.06 -5.12 10.87
N PRO A 89 13.76 -4.22 11.58
CA PRO A 89 14.34 -3.03 10.97
C PRO A 89 15.23 -3.43 9.78
N LYS A 90 14.96 -2.89 8.59
CA LYS A 90 15.75 -3.20 7.38
C LYS A 90 16.96 -2.26 7.23
N LEU A 91 16.95 -1.11 7.90
CA LEU A 91 18.06 -0.15 7.89
C LEU A 91 19.16 -0.56 8.88
N LYS A 92 20.27 -1.08 8.35
CA LYS A 92 21.43 -1.56 9.12
C LYS A 92 22.14 -0.50 10.00
N PHE A 93 21.87 0.79 9.79
CA PHE A 93 22.52 1.90 10.51
C PHE A 93 21.69 2.47 11.66
N LEU A 94 20.38 2.18 11.73
CA LEU A 94 19.61 2.38 12.95
C LEU A 94 19.67 1.08 13.74
N LYS A 95 20.75 0.91 14.51
CA LYS A 95 20.96 -0.28 15.35
C LYS A 95 19.92 -0.40 16.48
N ASP A 96 19.27 0.70 16.82
CA ASP A 96 18.08 0.72 17.65
C ASP A 96 16.91 1.02 16.73
N ASP A 97 15.94 0.10 16.64
CA ASP A 97 14.64 0.35 16.02
C ASP A 97 14.19 1.75 16.45
N LEU A 98 13.88 2.66 15.52
CA LEU A 98 13.49 4.03 15.87
C LEU A 98 12.37 4.00 16.92
N ASP A 99 11.49 3.00 16.83
CA ASP A 99 10.46 2.69 17.82
C ASP A 99 11.03 2.30 19.20
N ALA A 100 12.13 1.54 19.26
CA ALA A 100 12.83 1.23 20.51
C ALA A 100 13.49 2.47 21.13
N LEU A 101 14.06 3.35 20.30
CA LEU A 101 14.61 4.63 20.76
C LEU A 101 13.50 5.56 21.28
N LEU A 102 12.39 5.68 20.55
CA LEU A 102 11.19 6.42 20.98
C LEU A 102 10.61 5.85 22.29
N LYS A 103 10.57 4.51 22.44
CA LYS A 103 10.17 3.84 23.67
C LYS A 103 11.10 4.19 24.84
N GLY A 104 12.41 4.26 24.60
CA GLY A 104 13.39 4.71 25.60
C GLY A 104 13.21 6.17 26.05
N LEU A 105 12.64 7.00 25.17
CA LEU A 105 12.30 8.40 25.43
C LEU A 105 10.89 8.59 26.03
N GLY A 106 10.14 7.50 26.28
CA GLY A 106 8.78 7.55 26.82
C GLY A 106 7.72 8.03 25.81
N LEU A 107 8.03 8.07 24.52
CA LEU A 107 7.10 8.43 23.46
C LEU A 107 6.19 7.23 23.12
N PRO A 108 4.88 7.43 22.90
CA PRO A 108 3.97 6.35 22.59
C PRO A 108 4.31 5.71 21.25
N LEU A 109 4.36 4.37 21.22
CA LEU A 109 4.57 3.59 19.99
C LEU A 109 3.50 3.94 18.95
N VAL A 110 3.93 4.22 17.72
CA VAL A 110 3.01 4.50 16.62
C VAL A 110 2.26 3.20 16.29
N LYS A 111 0.92 3.24 16.39
CA LYS A 111 0.08 2.08 16.11
C LYS A 111 0.09 1.79 14.61
N ILE A 112 0.34 0.54 14.25
CA ILE A 112 0.18 0.04 12.88
C ILE A 112 -1.31 -0.12 12.60
N LYS A 113 -1.78 0.41 11.48
CA LYS A 113 -3.16 0.28 10.99
C LYS A 113 -3.20 -0.58 9.72
N PRO A 114 -4.32 -1.27 9.44
CA PRO A 114 -4.54 -1.89 8.14
C PRO A 114 -4.47 -0.88 7.00
N LEU A 115 -4.14 -1.36 5.80
CA LEU A 115 -4.15 -0.56 4.59
C LEU A 115 -5.56 -0.39 4.06
N LYS A 116 -5.82 0.77 3.47
CA LYS A 116 -7.02 1.00 2.67
C LYS A 116 -6.94 0.15 1.39
N ILE A 117 -8.02 -0.57 1.08
CA ILE A 117 -8.20 -1.36 -0.14
C ILE A 117 -9.18 -0.64 -1.05
N TYR A 118 -8.91 -0.68 -2.35
CA TYR A 118 -9.78 -0.12 -3.38
C TYR A 118 -10.32 -1.22 -4.28
N LYS A 119 -11.56 -1.06 -4.74
CA LYS A 119 -12.16 -2.03 -5.67
C LYS A 119 -11.59 -1.83 -7.05
N VAL A 120 -11.15 -2.91 -7.68
CA VAL A 120 -10.56 -2.91 -9.03
C VAL A 120 -11.54 -3.54 -10.01
N LYS A 121 -11.57 -2.98 -11.22
CA LYS A 121 -12.11 -3.63 -12.42
C LYS A 121 -11.08 -3.56 -13.53
N VAL A 122 -11.01 -4.61 -14.34
CA VAL A 122 -10.21 -4.62 -15.55
C VAL A 122 -11.15 -4.78 -16.74
N GLU A 123 -11.12 -3.80 -17.65
CA GLU A 123 -12.00 -3.77 -18.83
C GLU A 123 -11.13 -3.41 -20.05
N ASN A 124 -11.16 -4.27 -21.09
CA ASN A 124 -10.38 -4.06 -22.32
C ASN A 124 -8.90 -3.75 -22.09
N GLY A 125 -8.25 -4.43 -21.13
CA GLY A 125 -6.85 -4.20 -20.80
C GLY A 125 -6.58 -3.00 -19.88
N VAL A 126 -7.60 -2.21 -19.54
CA VAL A 126 -7.46 -1.03 -18.68
C VAL A 126 -7.85 -1.37 -17.25
N ILE A 127 -6.94 -1.07 -16.32
CA ILE A 127 -7.18 -1.17 -14.88
C ILE A 127 -7.90 0.08 -14.43
N LYS A 128 -9.05 -0.11 -13.79
CA LYS A 128 -9.85 0.97 -13.21
C LYS A 128 -10.08 0.73 -11.72
N VAL A 129 -10.06 1.81 -10.95
CA VAL A 129 -10.21 1.77 -9.49
C VAL A 129 -11.42 2.59 -9.07
N LYS A 130 -12.26 2.03 -8.19
CA LYS A 130 -13.34 2.77 -7.55
C LYS A 130 -12.80 3.61 -6.40
N MET A 131 -12.91 4.93 -6.52
CA MET A 131 -12.52 5.85 -5.46
C MET A 131 -13.65 6.00 -4.42
N PRO A 132 -13.32 6.06 -3.11
CA PRO A 132 -14.31 6.39 -2.08
C PRO A 132 -14.67 7.87 -2.13
N LYS A 133 -15.87 8.20 -1.65
CA LYS A 133 -16.29 9.59 -1.45
C LYS A 133 -15.38 10.28 -0.44
N VAL A 134 -14.95 11.50 -0.78
CA VAL A 134 -14.28 12.45 0.13
C VAL A 134 -15.27 13.00 1.13
#